data_AF-A0A423ESF5-F1
#
_entry.id   AF-A0A423ESF5-F1
#
_cell.length_a   1.000
_cell.length_b   1.000
_cell.length_c   1.000
_cell.angle_alpha   90.00
_cell.angle_beta   90.00
_cell.angle_gamma   90.00
#
_symmetry.space_group_name_H-M   'P 1'
#
loop_
_entity.id
_entity.type
_entity.pdbx_description
1 polymer ?
#
loop_
_entity_poly.entity_id
_entity_poly.type
_entity_poly.pdbx_seq_one_letter_code
_entity_poly.pdbx_strand_id
1 'polypeptide(L)'
;MRPSTILTALHSQPVRLGKQLSLRIQVSSFEATCWLAEAGIGTTPESAAVRHSRTMQMVADGPWAIRERSLMLGELDALPGTIRALIATLMPKTA
;
A
#
# COMPACT_ATOMS: atom_id res chain seq x y z
N MET A 1 16.07 -5.62 -6.56
CA MET A 1 15.03 -4.69 -6.07
C MET A 1 14.68 -5.08 -4.65
N ARG A 2 14.76 -4.17 -3.66
CA ARG A 2 14.35 -4.49 -2.28
C ARG A 2 12.82 -4.73 -2.23
N PRO A 3 12.33 -5.72 -1.47
CA PRO A 3 10.89 -5.95 -1.35
C PRO A 3 10.24 -4.74 -0.67
N SER A 4 9.13 -4.27 -1.24
CA SER A 4 8.31 -3.25 -0.61
C SER A 4 7.56 -3.86 0.58
N THR A 5 7.10 -3.03 1.52
CA THR A 5 6.24 -3.48 2.63
C THR A 5 4.96 -4.15 2.13
N ILE A 6 4.49 -3.78 0.94
CA ILE A 6 3.34 -4.39 0.26
C ILE A 6 3.66 -5.82 -0.18
N LEU A 7 4.80 -6.00 -0.83
CA LEU A 7 5.24 -7.32 -1.26
C LEU A 7 5.46 -8.25 -0.07
N THR A 8 6.03 -7.72 1.02
CA THR A 8 6.17 -8.47 2.29
C THR A 8 4.81 -8.88 2.86
N ALA A 9 3.83 -7.96 2.89
CA ALA A 9 2.49 -8.26 3.36
C ALA A 9 1.80 -9.34 2.50
N LEU A 10 1.91 -9.23 1.17
CA LEU A 10 1.36 -10.21 0.23
C LEU A 10 2.00 -11.60 0.38
N HIS A 11 3.32 -11.68 0.59
CA HIS A 11 4.00 -12.94 0.83
C HIS A 11 3.61 -13.59 2.17
N SER A 12 3.31 -12.79 3.20
CA SER A 12 2.98 -13.31 4.53
C SER A 12 1.65 -14.06 4.60
N GLN A 13 0.68 -13.75 3.72
CA GLN A 13 -0.65 -14.36 3.71
C GLN A 13 -0.66 -15.84 3.25
N PRO A 14 -0.16 -16.20 2.05
CA PRO A 14 -0.18 -17.59 1.58
C PRO A 14 0.72 -18.49 2.43
N VAL A 15 1.82 -17.97 2.99
CA VAL A 15 2.66 -18.72 3.94
C VAL A 15 1.86 -19.19 5.15
N ARG A 16 0.93 -18.37 5.67
CA ARG A 16 0.01 -18.80 6.76
C ARG A 16 -0.96 -19.91 6.34
N LEU A 17 -1.16 -20.11 5.04
CA LEU A 17 -2.03 -21.14 4.47
C LEU A 17 -1.23 -22.35 3.93
N GLY A 18 0.07 -22.43 4.20
CA GLY A 18 0.95 -23.47 3.65
C GLY A 18 1.15 -23.38 2.12
N LYS A 19 0.82 -22.24 1.52
CA LYS A 19 0.96 -21.96 0.08
C LYS A 19 2.15 -21.02 -0.17
N GLN A 20 2.65 -21.06 -1.39
CA GLN A 20 3.65 -20.10 -1.87
C GLN A 20 3.03 -19.14 -2.87
N LEU A 21 3.38 -17.85 -2.78
CA LEU A 21 3.02 -16.88 -3.81
C LEU A 21 3.90 -17.10 -5.04
N SER A 22 3.30 -17.35 -6.20
CA SER A 22 4.01 -17.40 -7.48
C SER A 22 4.16 -15.98 -8.02
N LEU A 23 5.24 -15.29 -7.63
CA LEU A 23 5.54 -13.94 -8.13
C LEU A 23 6.20 -14.03 -9.52
N ARG A 24 5.48 -13.59 -10.56
CA ARG A 24 5.98 -13.59 -11.95
C ARG A 24 6.43 -12.22 -12.45
N ILE A 25 5.78 -11.17 -11.98
CA ILE A 25 6.03 -9.78 -12.38
C ILE A 25 6.13 -8.95 -11.11
N GLN A 26 7.22 -8.17 -10.99
CA GLN A 26 7.39 -7.18 -9.92
C GLN A 26 7.68 -5.83 -10.55
N VAL A 27 6.83 -4.85 -10.26
CA VAL A 27 6.98 -3.46 -10.71
C VAL A 27 7.19 -2.54 -9.52
N SER A 28 7.75 -1.35 -9.76
CA SER A 28 8.18 -0.41 -8.73
C SER A 28 7.22 0.73 -8.45
N SER A 29 6.18 0.93 -9.27
CA SER A 29 5.21 2.01 -9.12
C SER A 29 3.79 1.50 -8.91
N PHE A 30 2.99 2.28 -8.19
CA PHE A 30 1.57 2.01 -8.01
C PHE A 30 0.79 2.06 -9.33
N GLU A 31 1.18 2.97 -10.21
CA GLU A 31 0.61 3.11 -11.55
C GLU A 31 0.74 1.80 -12.34
N ALA A 32 1.95 1.23 -12.39
CA ALA A 32 2.18 -0.03 -13.09
C ALA A 32 1.42 -1.19 -12.43
N THR A 33 1.32 -1.23 -11.10
CA THR A 33 0.49 -2.25 -10.43
C THR A 33 -1.00 -2.10 -10.75
N CYS A 34 -1.49 -0.87 -10.91
CA CYS A 34 -2.88 -0.61 -11.30
C CYS A 34 -3.15 -1.06 -12.73
N TRP A 35 -2.24 -0.82 -13.69
CA TRP A 35 -2.38 -1.37 -15.05
C TRP A 35 -2.45 -2.91 -15.07
N LEU A 36 -1.59 -3.57 -14.29
CA LEU A 36 -1.64 -5.02 -14.18
C LEU A 36 -2.95 -5.51 -13.53
N ALA A 37 -3.46 -4.79 -12.53
CA ALA A 37 -4.73 -5.09 -11.89
C ALA A 37 -5.93 -4.87 -12.82
N GLU A 38 -5.94 -3.80 -13.62
CA GLU A 38 -6.95 -3.52 -14.65
C GLU A 38 -7.01 -4.64 -15.70
N ALA A 39 -5.86 -5.22 -16.05
CA ALA A 39 -5.76 -6.40 -16.91
C ALA A 39 -6.03 -7.74 -16.20
N GLY A 40 -6.38 -7.75 -14.91
CA GLY A 40 -6.69 -8.96 -14.14
C GLY A 40 -5.49 -9.85 -13.77
N ILE A 41 -4.26 -9.36 -13.94
CA ILE A 41 -3.02 -10.12 -13.71
C ILE A 41 -2.19 -9.60 -12.53
N GLY A 42 -2.67 -8.54 -11.86
CA GLY A 42 -1.99 -7.87 -10.77
C GLY A 42 -2.88 -7.66 -9.55
N THR A 43 -2.26 -7.16 -8.50
CA THR A 43 -2.92 -6.69 -7.28
C THR A 43 -2.41 -5.30 -6.96
N THR A 44 -3.27 -4.47 -6.37
CA THR A 44 -2.92 -3.11 -5.98
C THR A 44 -3.64 -2.75 -4.68
N PRO A 45 -3.09 -1.86 -3.83
CA PRO A 45 -3.81 -1.37 -2.66
C PRO A 45 -4.98 -0.48 -3.05
N GLU A 46 -6.06 -0.50 -2.26
CA GLU A 46 -7.23 0.37 -2.42
C GLU A 46 -6.85 1.85 -2.59
N SER A 47 -5.95 2.36 -1.75
CA SER A 47 -5.51 3.76 -1.83
C SER A 47 -4.86 4.12 -3.17
N ALA A 48 -4.23 3.15 -3.85
CA ALA A 48 -3.66 3.35 -5.18
C ALA A 48 -4.75 3.21 -6.25
N ALA A 49 -5.65 2.23 -6.12
CA ALA A 49 -6.83 2.09 -6.99
C ALA A 49 -7.67 3.37 -7.03
N VAL A 50 -8.04 3.90 -5.86
CA VAL A 50 -8.81 5.16 -5.72
C VAL A 50 -8.07 6.37 -6.28
N ARG A 51 -6.73 6.40 -6.16
CA ARG A 51 -5.93 7.50 -6.73
C ARG A 51 -5.93 7.45 -8.25
N HIS A 52 -5.73 6.26 -8.82
CA HIS A 52 -5.55 6.07 -10.26
C HIS A 52 -6.86 5.93 -11.03
N SER A 53 -7.99 5.65 -10.38
CA SER A 53 -9.32 5.73 -11.01
C SER A 53 -9.67 7.13 -11.52
N ARG A 54 -8.97 8.17 -11.05
CA ARG A 54 -9.09 9.55 -11.56
C ARG A 54 -8.49 9.73 -12.95
N THR A 55 -7.57 8.85 -13.35
CA THR A 55 -6.76 8.97 -14.57
C THR A 55 -6.82 7.73 -15.46
N MET A 56 -7.47 6.65 -15.02
CA MET A 56 -7.54 5.34 -15.69
C MET A 56 -8.97 4.78 -15.59
N GLN A 57 -9.30 3.80 -16.42
CA GLN A 57 -10.60 3.10 -16.39
C GLN A 57 -10.60 1.98 -15.34
N MET A 58 -10.23 2.33 -14.10
CA MET A 58 -10.13 1.38 -12.99
C MET A 58 -11.32 1.53 -12.04
N VAL A 59 -12.01 0.42 -11.75
CA VAL A 59 -13.00 0.34 -10.66
C VAL A 59 -12.28 -0.14 -9.40
N ALA A 60 -12.47 0.57 -8.29
CA ALA A 60 -11.93 0.22 -6.98
C ALA A 60 -13.00 -0.50 -6.14
N ASP A 61 -13.53 -1.60 -6.65
CA ASP A 61 -14.57 -2.41 -6.03
C ASP A 61 -14.03 -3.76 -5.53
N GLY A 62 -14.74 -4.33 -4.57
CA GLY A 62 -14.45 -5.66 -4.02
C GLY A 62 -13.91 -5.66 -2.58
N PRO A 63 -13.75 -6.86 -2.00
CA PRO A 63 -13.27 -7.01 -0.64
C PRO A 63 -11.77 -6.70 -0.57
N TRP A 64 -11.41 -5.65 0.16
CA TRP A 64 -10.02 -5.27 0.40
C TRP A 64 -9.46 -5.99 1.63
N ALA A 65 -8.26 -6.54 1.51
CA ALA A 65 -7.53 -7.00 2.68
C ALA A 65 -7.11 -5.78 3.51
N ILE A 66 -7.49 -5.76 4.78
CA ILE A 66 -7.07 -4.71 5.71
C ILE A 66 -5.58 -4.85 5.98
N ARG A 67 -4.87 -3.72 5.86
CA ARG A 67 -3.48 -3.60 6.27
C ARG A 67 -3.27 -2.30 7.03
N GLU A 68 -2.43 -2.36 8.04
CA GLU A 68 -2.04 -1.17 8.79
C GLU A 68 -0.95 -0.39 8.05
N ARG A 69 -0.99 0.93 8.17
CA ARG A 69 0.06 1.84 7.71
C ARG A 69 0.60 2.58 8.92
N SER A 70 1.83 2.28 9.29
CA SER A 70 2.49 2.92 10.42
C SER A 70 3.36 4.10 9.96
N LEU A 71 3.45 5.11 10.81
CA LEU A 71 4.49 6.14 10.71
C LEU A 71 5.61 5.76 11.68
N MET A 72 6.85 5.67 11.20
CA MET A 72 8.01 5.44 12.06
C MET A 72 8.71 6.77 12.30
N LEU A 73 8.86 7.12 13.58
CA LEU A 73 9.53 8.32 14.04
C LEU A 73 10.50 7.95 15.15
N GLY A 74 11.53 8.79 15.33
CA GLY A 74 12.31 8.79 16.57
C GLY A 74 11.49 9.38 17.72
N GLU A 75 12.18 9.92 18.73
CA GLU A 75 11.52 10.58 19.85
C GLU A 75 10.73 11.81 19.38
N LEU A 76 9.40 11.77 19.54
CA LEU A 76 8.47 12.77 18.98
C LEU A 76 8.80 14.19 19.47
N ASP A 77 9.11 14.34 20.75
CA ASP A 77 9.38 15.63 21.39
C ASP A 77 10.73 16.22 20.94
N ALA A 78 11.66 15.37 20.51
CA ALA A 78 12.95 15.79 19.95
C ALA A 78 12.85 16.28 18.48
N LEU A 79 11.72 16.07 17.80
CA LEU A 79 11.56 16.46 16.40
C LEU A 79 11.31 17.98 16.24
N PRO A 80 11.79 18.63 15.16
CA PRO A 80 11.46 20.02 14.88
C PRO A 80 9.95 20.27 14.79
N GLY A 81 9.50 21.48 15.16
CA GLY A 81 8.09 21.86 15.14
C GLY A 81 7.39 21.60 13.79
N THR A 82 8.09 21.85 12.68
CA THR A 82 7.60 21.56 11.31
C THR A 82 7.30 20.07 11.10
N ILE A 83 8.15 19.18 11.61
CA ILE A 83 7.95 17.74 11.49
C ILE A 83 6.76 17.30 12.34
N ARG A 84 6.65 17.79 13.58
CA ARG A 84 5.48 17.49 14.43
C ARG A 84 4.18 17.97 13.81
N ALA A 85 4.17 19.15 13.17
CA ALA A 85 3.01 19.67 12.44
C ALA A 85 2.64 18.79 11.23
N LEU A 86 3.64 18.28 10.49
CA LEU A 86 3.41 17.31 9.42
C LEU A 86 2.81 16.00 9.97
N ILE A 87 3.35 15.45 11.06
CA ILE A 87 2.81 14.26 11.71
C ILE A 87 1.35 14.47 12.08
N ALA A 88 1.02 15.58 12.72
CA ALA A 88 -0.36 15.92 13.10
C ALA A 88 -1.30 16.01 11.88
N THR A 89 -0.79 16.40 10.71
CA THR A 89 -1.57 16.44 9.45
C THR A 89 -1.76 15.06 8.84
N LEU A 90 -0.79 14.16 9.01
CA LEU A 90 -0.81 12.80 8.44
C LEU A 90 -1.56 11.78 9.30
N MET A 91 -1.66 12.01 10.61
CA MET A 91 -2.47 11.18 11.47
C MET A 91 -3.94 11.33 11.07
N PRO A 92 -4.71 10.22 10.99
CA PRO A 92 -6.13 10.32 10.74
C PRO A 92 -6.77 11.12 11.88
N LYS A 93 -7.70 12.01 11.54
CA LYS A 93 -8.57 12.63 12.54
C LYS A 93 -9.39 11.50 13.16
N THR A 94 -9.08 11.14 14.39
CA THR A 94 -9.94 10.25 15.17
C THR A 94 -11.32 10.92 15.24
N ALA A 95 -12.33 10.25 14.72
CA ALA A 95 -13.72 10.64 14.95
C ALA A 95 -14.12 10.30 16.39
#